data_AF-A0A2G5X7P8-F1
#
_entry.id   AF-A0A2G5X7P8-F1
#
_cell.length_a   1.000
_cell.length_b   1.000
_cell.length_c   1.000
_cell.angle_alpha   90.00
_cell.angle_beta   90.00
_cell.angle_gamma   90.00
#
_symmetry.space_group_name_H-M   'P 1'
#
loop_
_entity.id
_entity.type
_entity.pdbx_description
1 polymer ?
#
loop_
_entity_poly.entity_id
_entity_poly.type
_entity_poly.pdbx_seq_one_letter_code
_entity_poly.pdbx_strand_id
1 'polypeptide(L)'
;MKKYQQRPSVKSILIVVAVMMSIGIFTLINYVPQDSTKDNQDENVEIPAIQLPKNNTNADMVGLIVYNGKIYTQTNTKINDTDAKALKDEKLGTTKGNIDEWSKQKAYDKELASTIGEMDVYSVKGYDQDFRLMVYHMQDGNHYAEFFENLNGITISSGEDIFGKLNLVGNIHSVQWRAFSDWDHDNENYKPIFDMDALNTFLKELNKTKPYLREQKSDPINSSRNNEEYRELALKLHDGSTVKLTLLRDGYIYYGIADVYFEMNEGVFSMFWNQLK
;
A
#
# COMPACT_ATOMS: atom_id res chain seq x y z
N MET A 1 14.86 45.95 -47.65
CA MET A 1 15.41 44.76 -46.97
C MET A 1 14.49 44.37 -45.82
N LYS A 2 13.76 43.26 -45.97
CA LYS A 2 12.88 42.71 -44.93
C LYS A 2 13.73 41.96 -43.89
N LYS A 3 13.66 42.32 -42.61
CA LYS A 3 14.20 41.51 -41.52
C LYS A 3 13.15 40.50 -41.08
N TYR A 4 13.45 39.22 -41.27
CA TYR A 4 12.71 38.10 -40.74
C TYR A 4 12.75 38.11 -39.21
N GLN A 5 11.59 38.17 -38.56
CA GLN A 5 11.43 37.73 -37.17
C GLN A 5 11.14 36.23 -37.20
N GLN A 6 12.08 35.41 -36.71
CA GLN A 6 11.78 34.03 -36.36
C GLN A 6 11.15 34.01 -34.96
N ARG A 7 9.91 33.53 -34.87
CA ARG A 7 9.28 33.14 -33.61
C ARG A 7 9.80 31.74 -33.23
N PRO A 8 10.28 31.50 -32.00
CA PRO A 8 10.38 30.14 -31.51
C PRO A 8 8.98 29.67 -31.10
N SER A 9 8.43 28.72 -31.85
CA SER A 9 7.29 27.91 -31.41
C SER A 9 7.83 26.79 -30.53
N VAL A 10 7.67 26.91 -29.23
CA VAL A 10 7.80 25.78 -28.32
C VAL A 10 6.46 25.66 -27.61
N LYS A 11 5.68 24.66 -28.02
CA LYS A 11 4.60 24.14 -27.18
C LYS A 11 5.28 23.41 -26.03
N SER A 12 5.66 24.14 -25.00
CA SER A 12 6.08 23.56 -23.73
C SER A 12 4.83 23.01 -23.08
N ILE A 13 4.62 21.70 -23.18
CA ILE A 13 3.69 20.99 -22.31
C ILE A 13 4.38 20.95 -20.96
N LEU A 14 4.00 21.89 -20.08
CA LEU A 14 4.33 21.84 -18.66
C LEU A 14 3.50 20.69 -18.06
N ILE A 15 4.10 19.51 -17.97
CA ILE A 15 3.58 18.44 -17.11
C ILE A 15 3.99 18.83 -15.69
N VAL A 16 3.03 19.32 -14.91
CA VAL A 16 3.20 19.54 -13.48
C VAL A 16 3.23 18.17 -12.82
N VAL A 17 4.42 17.69 -12.46
CA VAL A 17 4.57 16.53 -11.59
C VAL A 17 4.25 17.01 -10.17
N ALA A 18 3.02 16.78 -9.73
CA ALA A 18 2.67 16.93 -8.33
C ALA A 18 3.37 15.80 -7.55
N VAL A 19 4.55 16.09 -7.00
CA VAL A 19 5.23 15.20 -6.06
C VAL A 19 4.50 15.33 -4.73
N MET A 20 3.51 14.45 -4.48
CA MET A 20 3.02 14.26 -3.12
C MET A 20 4.05 13.40 -2.40
N MET A 21 4.94 14.04 -1.63
CA MET A 21 5.59 13.36 -0.52
C MET A 21 4.49 13.07 0.49
N SER A 22 3.88 11.89 0.39
CA SER A 22 2.91 11.42 1.37
C SER A 22 3.65 11.16 2.68
N ILE A 23 3.63 12.19 3.54
CA ILE A 23 3.72 12.07 4.99
C ILE A 23 2.75 10.97 5.40
N GLY A 24 3.14 10.11 6.35
CA GLY A 24 2.32 9.01 6.85
C GLY A 24 1.01 9.52 7.46
N ILE A 25 0.01 9.76 6.61
CA ILE A 25 -1.32 10.20 6.99
C ILE A 25 -2.28 9.10 6.56
N PHE A 26 -2.85 8.47 7.57
CA PHE A 26 -3.94 7.51 7.44
C PHE A 26 -5.11 8.20 6.73
N THR A 27 -5.39 7.85 5.48
CA THR A 27 -6.49 8.47 4.74
C THR A 27 -7.83 7.96 5.26
N LEU A 28 -8.67 8.88 5.73
CA LEU A 28 -10.07 8.63 6.06
C LEU A 28 -10.88 8.65 4.75
N ILE A 29 -11.00 7.51 4.09
CA ILE A 29 -12.04 7.32 3.08
C ILE A 29 -13.38 7.28 3.83
N ASN A 30 -14.22 8.31 3.65
CA ASN A 30 -15.56 8.34 4.23
C ASN A 30 -16.43 7.24 3.61
N TYR A 31 -16.62 6.15 4.36
CA TYR A 31 -17.51 5.04 3.98
C TYR A 31 -18.94 5.28 4.48
N VAL A 32 -19.92 4.88 3.65
CA VAL A 32 -21.33 4.75 4.05
C VAL A 32 -21.55 3.27 4.40
N PRO A 33 -21.79 2.92 5.67
CA PRO A 33 -21.98 1.51 6.05
C PRO A 33 -23.25 0.97 5.42
N GLN A 34 -23.14 -0.16 4.72
CA GLN A 34 -24.29 -1.04 4.50
C GLN A 34 -24.39 -1.98 5.71
N ASP A 35 -25.56 -1.96 6.34
CA ASP A 35 -25.89 -2.68 7.57
C ASP A 35 -25.86 -4.20 7.31
N SER A 36 -24.99 -4.94 7.98
CA SER A 36 -25.00 -6.40 8.01
C SER A 36 -24.90 -6.91 9.45
N THR A 37 -26.00 -7.46 9.93
CA THR A 37 -26.13 -8.16 11.20
C THR A 37 -25.29 -9.45 11.26
N LYS A 38 -24.63 -9.66 12.40
CA LYS A 38 -23.82 -10.83 12.85
C LYS A 38 -24.52 -12.19 12.67
N ASP A 39 -23.84 -13.29 12.32
CA ASP A 39 -22.91 -14.11 13.13
C ASP A 39 -22.63 -15.50 12.48
N ASN A 40 -21.35 -15.89 12.48
CA ASN A 40 -20.77 -17.25 12.58
C ASN A 40 -20.44 -18.16 11.35
N GLN A 41 -19.14 -18.52 11.30
CA GLN A 41 -18.43 -19.70 10.73
C GLN A 41 -17.84 -19.59 9.31
N ASP A 42 -16.51 -19.65 9.21
CA ASP A 42 -15.70 -19.77 7.98
C ASP A 42 -15.99 -18.72 6.89
N GLU A 43 -16.23 -17.48 7.31
CA GLU A 43 -16.71 -16.43 6.43
C GLU A 43 -15.57 -15.69 5.74
N ASN A 44 -15.45 -15.96 4.44
CA ASN A 44 -14.80 -15.05 3.51
C ASN A 44 -15.25 -13.60 3.77
N VAL A 45 -14.31 -12.68 3.82
CA VAL A 45 -14.52 -11.24 3.97
C VAL A 45 -14.48 -10.58 2.60
N GLU A 46 -15.56 -9.88 2.22
CA GLU A 46 -15.61 -9.05 1.02
C GLU A 46 -15.09 -7.65 1.31
N ILE A 47 -13.94 -7.30 0.74
CA ILE A 47 -13.40 -5.94 0.79
C ILE A 47 -14.05 -5.13 -0.35
N PRO A 48 -14.84 -4.10 -0.05
CA PRO A 48 -15.51 -3.32 -1.08
C PRO A 48 -14.49 -2.63 -2.01
N ALA A 49 -14.87 -2.46 -3.28
CA ALA A 49 -14.08 -1.65 -4.20
C ALA A 49 -14.09 -0.17 -3.75
N ILE A 50 -12.97 0.52 -3.93
CA ILE A 50 -12.86 1.94 -3.57
C ILE A 50 -13.83 2.76 -4.42
N GLN A 51 -14.56 3.65 -3.76
CA GLN A 51 -15.47 4.61 -4.38
C GLN A 51 -15.03 6.04 -4.05
N LEU A 52 -15.30 6.98 -4.95
CA LEU A 52 -15.06 8.39 -4.66
C LEU A 52 -16.00 8.87 -3.54
N PRO A 53 -15.48 9.62 -2.56
CA PRO A 53 -16.33 10.23 -1.55
C PRO A 53 -17.27 11.26 -2.21
N LYS A 54 -18.55 11.25 -1.82
CA LYS A 54 -19.54 12.22 -2.33
C LYS A 54 -19.26 13.67 -1.89
N ASN A 55 -18.40 13.86 -0.89
CA ASN A 55 -18.01 15.15 -0.35
C ASN A 55 -16.49 15.17 -0.14
N ASN A 56 -15.80 16.11 -0.78
CA ASN A 56 -14.34 16.13 -0.95
C ASN A 56 -13.61 17.06 0.03
N THR A 57 -14.30 17.60 1.04
CA THR A 57 -13.77 18.66 1.92
C THR A 57 -12.61 18.19 2.82
N ASN A 58 -12.39 16.88 2.99
CA ASN A 58 -11.37 16.28 3.86
C ASN A 58 -10.66 15.05 3.23
N ALA A 59 -10.69 14.89 1.91
CA ALA A 59 -10.14 13.69 1.26
C ALA A 59 -8.68 13.91 0.80
N ASP A 60 -7.73 13.22 1.43
CA ASP A 60 -6.39 13.06 0.86
C ASP A 60 -6.44 12.00 -0.25
N MET A 61 -6.06 12.39 -1.48
CA MET A 61 -6.05 11.46 -2.61
C MET A 61 -4.89 10.48 -2.48
N VAL A 62 -5.21 9.21 -2.27
CA VAL A 62 -4.22 8.13 -2.40
C VAL A 62 -3.87 7.94 -3.88
N GLY A 63 -2.60 7.69 -4.18
CA GLY A 63 -2.18 7.28 -5.51
C GLY A 63 -2.95 6.02 -5.94
N LEU A 64 -3.60 6.06 -7.09
CA LEU A 64 -4.30 4.89 -7.64
C LEU A 64 -4.19 4.81 -9.16
N ILE A 65 -4.34 3.59 -9.66
CA ILE A 65 -4.32 3.23 -11.08
C ILE A 65 -5.45 2.25 -11.34
N VAL A 66 -6.28 2.55 -12.35
CA VAL A 66 -7.22 1.59 -12.91
C VAL A 66 -6.49 0.76 -13.96
N TYR A 67 -6.49 -0.56 -13.80
CA TYR A 67 -5.92 -1.48 -14.77
C TYR A 67 -6.70 -2.78 -14.80
N ASN A 68 -7.04 -3.28 -15.98
CA ASN A 68 -7.79 -4.51 -16.21
C ASN A 68 -9.08 -4.61 -15.36
N GLY A 69 -9.82 -3.51 -15.25
CA GLY A 69 -11.05 -3.41 -14.46
C GLY A 69 -10.86 -3.43 -12.94
N LYS A 70 -9.62 -3.37 -12.44
CA LYS A 70 -9.26 -3.34 -11.03
C LYS A 70 -8.69 -1.99 -10.64
N ILE A 71 -8.80 -1.63 -9.36
CA ILE A 71 -8.18 -0.45 -8.77
C ILE A 71 -6.97 -0.91 -7.97
N TYR A 72 -5.80 -0.40 -8.35
CA TYR A 72 -4.55 -0.60 -7.63
C TYR A 72 -4.19 0.68 -6.90
N THR A 73 -3.79 0.56 -5.64
CA THR A 73 -3.50 1.71 -4.78
C THR A 73 -2.04 1.70 -4.36
N GLN A 74 -1.44 2.87 -4.30
CA GLN A 74 -0.10 3.09 -3.79
C GLN A 74 0.02 2.52 -2.37
N THR A 75 1.13 1.85 -2.10
CA THR A 75 1.40 1.28 -0.77
C THR A 75 2.65 1.90 -0.16
N ASN A 76 2.83 1.69 1.15
CA ASN A 76 4.02 2.12 1.86
C ASN A 76 5.23 1.20 1.63
N THR A 77 5.12 0.21 0.73
CA THR A 77 6.24 -0.66 0.37
C THR A 77 7.27 0.14 -0.41
N LYS A 78 8.49 0.21 0.13
CA LYS A 78 9.59 1.00 -0.45
C LYS A 78 10.51 0.13 -1.29
N ILE A 79 11.15 0.72 -2.29
CA ILE A 79 12.20 0.07 -3.08
C ILE A 79 13.21 1.13 -3.56
N ASN A 80 14.48 0.76 -3.69
CA ASN A 80 15.48 1.64 -4.30
C ASN A 80 15.51 1.49 -5.83
N ASP A 81 16.13 2.43 -6.51
CA ASP A 81 16.17 2.45 -7.98
C ASP A 81 16.79 1.20 -8.61
N THR A 82 17.92 0.72 -8.08
CA THR A 82 18.66 -0.39 -8.68
C THR A 82 17.82 -1.67 -8.65
N ASP A 83 17.18 -1.94 -7.52
CA ASP A 83 16.32 -3.10 -7.33
C ASP A 83 15.01 -2.95 -8.11
N ALA A 84 14.41 -1.75 -8.13
CA ALA A 84 13.22 -1.47 -8.92
C ALA A 84 13.44 -1.75 -10.41
N LYS A 85 14.58 -1.31 -10.95
CA LYS A 85 14.96 -1.57 -12.34
C LYS A 85 15.13 -3.06 -12.63
N ALA A 86 15.59 -3.85 -11.67
CA ALA A 86 15.77 -5.30 -11.81
C ALA A 86 14.42 -6.06 -11.76
N LEU A 87 13.47 -5.55 -10.97
CA LEU A 87 12.13 -6.11 -10.82
C LEU A 87 11.14 -5.68 -11.91
N LYS A 88 11.36 -4.52 -12.53
CA LYS A 88 10.57 -4.04 -13.66
C LYS A 88 10.58 -5.05 -14.81
N ASP A 89 9.40 -5.43 -15.29
CA ASP A 89 9.24 -6.39 -16.38
C ASP A 89 8.50 -5.75 -17.58
N GLU A 90 7.35 -6.29 -17.99
CA GLU A 90 6.59 -5.82 -19.16
C GLU A 90 5.92 -4.47 -18.91
N LYS A 91 5.99 -3.56 -19.89
CA LYS A 91 5.23 -2.31 -19.86
C LYS A 91 3.76 -2.60 -20.18
N LEU A 92 2.88 -2.32 -19.22
CA LEU A 92 1.43 -2.54 -19.33
C LEU A 92 0.69 -1.34 -19.91
N GLY A 93 1.28 -0.15 -19.80
CA GLY A 93 0.71 1.07 -20.36
C GLY A 93 1.30 2.33 -19.76
N THR A 94 0.60 3.44 -19.95
CA THR A 94 0.94 4.75 -19.38
C THR A 94 -0.32 5.34 -18.77
N THR A 95 -0.24 5.76 -17.51
CA THR A 95 -1.33 6.41 -16.77
C THR A 95 -1.72 7.75 -17.39
N LYS A 96 -2.93 8.24 -17.10
CA LYS A 96 -3.51 9.44 -17.71
C LYS A 96 -3.59 10.66 -16.80
N GLY A 97 -3.45 10.50 -15.47
CA GLY A 97 -3.57 11.60 -14.50
C GLY A 97 -4.87 12.39 -14.61
N ASN A 98 -5.96 11.68 -14.84
CA ASN A 98 -7.26 12.27 -15.16
C ASN A 98 -8.34 11.97 -14.09
N ILE A 99 -7.94 11.46 -12.93
CA ILE A 99 -8.78 11.36 -11.73
C ILE A 99 -8.30 12.43 -10.74
N ASP A 100 -9.24 13.25 -10.30
CA ASP A 100 -9.06 14.32 -9.31
C ASP A 100 -10.22 14.31 -8.31
N GLU A 101 -10.21 15.25 -7.35
CA GLU A 101 -11.22 15.39 -6.30
C GLU A 101 -12.62 15.75 -6.83
N TRP A 102 -12.75 16.03 -8.13
CA TRP A 102 -13.99 16.44 -8.80
C TRP A 102 -14.50 15.39 -9.80
N SER A 103 -13.73 14.31 -9.95
CA SER A 103 -14.07 13.22 -10.85
C SER A 103 -15.34 12.51 -10.40
N LYS A 104 -16.04 11.88 -11.35
CA LYS A 104 -17.22 11.05 -11.06
C LYS A 104 -16.82 9.58 -11.04
N GLN A 105 -17.63 8.71 -10.45
CA GLN A 105 -17.35 7.27 -10.40
C GLN A 105 -17.01 6.66 -11.77
N LYS A 106 -17.68 7.13 -12.84
CA LYS A 106 -17.40 6.72 -14.24
C LYS A 106 -15.96 6.98 -14.71
N ALA A 107 -15.21 7.85 -14.04
CA ALA A 107 -13.79 8.05 -14.34
C ALA A 107 -12.96 6.78 -14.10
N TYR A 108 -13.40 5.95 -13.15
CA TYR A 108 -12.76 4.69 -12.78
C TYR A 108 -13.05 3.55 -13.79
N ASP A 109 -13.99 3.73 -14.71
CA ASP A 109 -14.29 2.74 -15.76
C ASP A 109 -13.27 2.79 -16.92
N LYS A 110 -12.33 3.74 -16.89
CA LYS A 110 -11.37 3.96 -17.96
C LYS A 110 -10.04 3.32 -17.62
N GLU A 111 -9.59 2.44 -18.50
CA GLU A 111 -8.27 1.82 -18.42
C GLU A 111 -7.16 2.88 -18.30
N LEU A 112 -6.24 2.68 -17.35
CA LEU A 112 -5.12 3.57 -17.01
C LEU A 112 -5.54 4.97 -16.56
N ALA A 113 -6.80 5.15 -16.12
CA ALA A 113 -7.16 6.30 -15.33
C ALA A 113 -6.47 6.26 -13.97
N SER A 114 -6.05 7.42 -13.47
CA SER A 114 -5.20 7.50 -12.29
C SER A 114 -5.29 8.85 -11.61
N THR A 115 -4.99 8.86 -10.30
CA THR A 115 -4.74 10.09 -9.53
C THR A 115 -3.29 10.56 -9.64
N ILE A 116 -2.38 9.68 -10.09
CA ILE A 116 -1.00 10.04 -10.42
C ILE A 116 -0.90 10.57 -11.86
N GLY A 117 0.11 11.41 -12.14
CA GLY A 117 0.37 11.94 -13.48
C GLY A 117 0.69 10.86 -14.53
N GLU A 118 1.04 11.28 -15.75
CA GLU A 118 1.46 10.35 -16.81
C GLU A 118 2.75 9.62 -16.44
N MET A 119 2.66 8.31 -16.23
CA MET A 119 3.74 7.44 -15.79
C MET A 119 3.59 6.07 -16.43
N ASP A 120 4.72 5.45 -16.78
CA ASP A 120 4.72 4.09 -17.32
C ASP A 120 4.47 3.08 -16.21
N VAL A 121 3.50 2.19 -16.46
CA VAL A 121 3.11 1.09 -15.57
C VAL A 121 3.72 -0.20 -16.08
N TYR A 122 4.26 -1.00 -15.18
CA TYR A 122 4.94 -2.25 -15.47
C TYR A 122 4.40 -3.38 -14.59
N SER A 123 4.44 -4.61 -15.13
CA SER A 123 4.39 -5.81 -14.31
C SER A 123 5.69 -5.96 -13.50
N VAL A 124 5.61 -6.71 -12.40
CA VAL A 124 6.72 -6.88 -11.46
C VAL A 124 7.17 -8.34 -11.47
N LYS A 125 8.44 -8.57 -11.82
CA LYS A 125 9.03 -9.89 -11.88
C LYS A 125 8.90 -10.62 -10.54
N GLY A 126 8.36 -11.83 -10.57
CA GLY A 126 8.16 -12.66 -9.38
C GLY A 126 6.89 -12.34 -8.59
N TYR A 127 6.04 -11.43 -9.07
CA TYR A 127 4.76 -11.09 -8.44
C TYR A 127 3.60 -11.30 -9.42
N ASP A 128 2.44 -11.60 -8.84
CA ASP A 128 1.18 -11.69 -9.56
C ASP A 128 0.75 -10.29 -10.04
N GLN A 129 0.61 -10.11 -11.36
CA GLN A 129 0.17 -8.85 -11.96
C GLN A 129 -1.25 -8.45 -11.51
N ASP A 130 -2.08 -9.44 -11.18
CA ASP A 130 -3.43 -9.19 -10.65
C ASP A 130 -3.41 -8.65 -9.21
N PHE A 131 -2.24 -8.66 -8.57
CA PHE A 131 -2.02 -8.14 -7.23
C PHE A 131 -1.14 -6.90 -7.20
N ARG A 132 0.03 -6.91 -7.84
CA ARG A 132 1.04 -5.85 -7.72
C ARG A 132 1.53 -5.37 -9.09
N LEU A 133 1.50 -4.05 -9.25
CA LEU A 133 2.07 -3.30 -10.36
C LEU A 133 3.18 -2.38 -9.84
N MET A 134 4.04 -1.92 -10.75
CA MET A 134 5.05 -0.91 -10.45
C MET A 134 4.92 0.26 -11.44
N VAL A 135 5.03 1.48 -10.92
CA VAL A 135 5.40 2.63 -11.75
C VAL A 135 6.89 2.85 -11.61
N TYR A 136 7.55 3.11 -12.74
CA TYR A 136 8.98 3.40 -12.75
C TYR A 136 9.26 4.53 -13.73
N HIS A 137 9.82 5.62 -13.22
CA HIS A 137 10.13 6.81 -13.99
C HIS A 137 11.49 7.40 -13.59
N MET A 138 12.24 7.84 -14.60
CA MET A 138 13.48 8.60 -14.41
C MET A 138 13.31 9.97 -15.05
N GLN A 139 13.48 11.03 -14.26
CA GLN A 139 13.56 12.40 -14.77
C GLN A 139 14.58 13.21 -13.98
N ASP A 140 15.48 13.89 -14.70
CA ASP A 140 16.46 14.83 -14.13
C ASP A 140 17.31 14.25 -12.99
N GLY A 141 17.63 12.95 -13.05
CA GLY A 141 18.39 12.24 -12.02
C GLY A 141 17.56 11.84 -10.78
N ASN A 142 16.27 12.20 -10.74
CA ASN A 142 15.33 11.69 -9.75
C ASN A 142 14.70 10.40 -10.26
N HIS A 143 14.79 9.37 -9.42
CA HIS A 143 14.24 8.06 -9.68
C HIS A 143 12.98 7.90 -8.86
N TYR A 144 11.89 7.55 -9.53
CA TYR A 144 10.60 7.32 -8.90
C TYR A 144 10.17 5.89 -9.20
N ALA A 145 10.09 5.08 -8.15
CA ALA A 145 9.68 3.70 -8.22
C ALA A 145 8.72 3.42 -7.08
N GLU A 146 7.49 3.04 -7.40
CA GLU A 146 6.46 2.77 -6.41
C GLU A 146 5.61 1.57 -6.80
N PHE A 147 5.14 0.85 -5.77
CA PHE A 147 4.25 -0.28 -5.93
C PHE A 147 2.79 0.15 -5.75
N PHE A 148 1.95 -0.38 -6.64
CA PHE A 148 0.51 -0.23 -6.62
C PHE A 148 -0.11 -1.62 -6.48
N GLU A 149 -1.01 -1.79 -5.52
CA GLU A 149 -1.56 -3.10 -5.19
C GLU A 149 -3.08 -3.12 -5.17
N ASN A 150 -3.65 -4.24 -5.63
CA ASN A 150 -5.06 -4.49 -5.55
C ASN A 150 -5.41 -5.05 -4.16
N LEU A 151 -5.85 -4.15 -3.27
CA LEU A 151 -6.25 -4.45 -1.89
C LEU A 151 -7.74 -4.15 -1.63
N ASN A 152 -8.56 -4.09 -2.69
CA ASN A 152 -9.96 -3.69 -2.65
C ASN A 152 -10.73 -4.35 -3.81
N GLY A 153 -12.06 -4.48 -3.66
CA GLY A 153 -12.91 -5.15 -4.64
C GLY A 153 -12.62 -6.65 -4.75
N ILE A 154 -12.19 -7.25 -3.64
CA ILE A 154 -11.76 -8.66 -3.55
C ILE A 154 -12.42 -9.35 -2.38
N THR A 155 -12.55 -10.66 -2.48
CA THR A 155 -12.97 -11.53 -1.38
C THR A 155 -11.75 -12.26 -0.85
N ILE A 156 -11.55 -12.22 0.46
CA ILE A 156 -10.43 -12.88 1.13
C ILE A 156 -10.93 -13.84 2.21
N SER A 157 -10.23 -14.93 2.39
CA SER A 157 -10.54 -15.99 3.35
C SER A 157 -9.56 -16.02 4.51
N SER A 158 -8.32 -15.59 4.26
CA SER A 158 -7.22 -15.62 5.21
C SER A 158 -6.17 -14.57 4.88
N GLY A 159 -5.17 -14.44 5.76
CA GLY A 159 -3.99 -13.65 5.48
C GLY A 159 -3.23 -14.05 4.21
N GLU A 160 -3.34 -15.30 3.75
CA GLU A 160 -2.64 -15.77 2.54
C GLU A 160 -3.06 -14.99 1.29
N ASP A 161 -4.33 -14.56 1.23
CA ASP A 161 -4.88 -13.82 0.09
C ASP A 161 -4.26 -12.43 -0.09
N ILE A 162 -3.57 -11.91 0.94
CA ILE A 162 -2.80 -10.65 0.90
C ILE A 162 -1.32 -10.92 1.16
N PHE A 163 -0.96 -11.42 2.34
CA PHE A 163 0.43 -11.59 2.77
C PHE A 163 1.16 -12.69 2.00
N GLY A 164 0.45 -13.72 1.53
CA GLY A 164 1.02 -14.75 0.66
C GLY A 164 1.50 -14.18 -0.68
N LYS A 165 0.82 -13.14 -1.17
CA LYS A 165 1.17 -12.44 -2.44
C LYS A 165 2.34 -11.46 -2.30
N LEU A 166 2.80 -11.19 -1.08
CA LEU A 166 3.93 -10.32 -0.79
C LEU A 166 5.29 -11.05 -0.82
N ASN A 167 5.30 -12.37 -1.06
CA ASN A 167 6.53 -13.19 -1.07
C ASN A 167 7.38 -13.05 0.21
N LEU A 168 6.75 -13.03 1.40
CA LEU A 168 7.49 -12.80 2.66
C LEU A 168 8.22 -14.05 3.18
N VAL A 169 7.55 -15.20 3.15
CA VAL A 169 8.05 -16.44 3.78
C VAL A 169 9.31 -16.92 3.07
N GLY A 170 10.42 -17.02 3.81
CA GLY A 170 11.70 -17.50 3.27
C GLY A 170 12.45 -16.49 2.39
N ASN A 171 11.99 -15.25 2.30
CA ASN A 171 12.55 -14.23 1.41
C ASN A 171 13.00 -12.94 2.15
N ILE A 172 13.03 -12.96 3.48
CA ILE A 172 13.44 -11.82 4.28
C ILE A 172 14.97 -11.76 4.39
N HIS A 173 15.53 -10.63 3.95
CA HIS A 173 16.95 -10.30 4.12
C HIS A 173 17.23 -9.72 5.50
N SER A 174 16.41 -8.77 5.95
CA SER A 174 16.51 -8.18 7.30
C SER A 174 15.17 -7.66 7.77
N VAL A 175 15.03 -7.53 9.08
CA VAL A 175 13.81 -7.04 9.73
C VAL A 175 14.17 -6.07 10.85
N GLN A 176 13.36 -5.03 10.95
CA GLN A 176 13.49 -4.01 11.98
C GLN A 176 12.12 -3.46 12.36
N TRP A 177 12.01 -2.83 13.51
CA TRP A 177 10.76 -2.26 14.00
C TRP A 177 10.96 -0.88 14.61
N ARG A 178 9.91 -0.07 14.65
CA ARG A 178 9.87 1.19 15.41
C ARG A 178 8.57 1.34 16.19
N ALA A 179 8.60 2.17 17.23
CA ALA A 179 7.44 2.45 18.08
C ALA A 179 6.50 3.49 17.43
N PHE A 180 5.31 3.65 17.98
CA PHE A 180 4.32 4.61 17.48
C PHE A 180 4.84 6.04 17.39
N SER A 181 5.50 6.55 18.44
CA SER A 181 6.01 7.93 18.45
C SER A 181 7.04 8.17 17.35
N ASP A 182 7.86 7.17 17.03
CA ASP A 182 8.83 7.26 15.94
C ASP A 182 8.15 7.20 14.58
N TRP A 183 7.09 6.39 14.46
CA TRP A 183 6.26 6.34 13.27
C TRP A 183 5.51 7.66 13.02
N ASP A 184 4.85 8.20 14.04
CA ASP A 184 3.99 9.39 13.97
C ASP A 184 4.77 10.68 13.69
N HIS A 185 6.08 10.70 14.02
CA HIS A 185 6.99 11.81 13.73
C HIS A 185 7.97 11.52 12.58
N ASP A 186 7.77 10.45 11.82
CA ASP A 186 8.64 10.02 10.72
C ASP A 186 10.12 9.84 11.11
N ASN A 187 10.40 9.49 12.38
CA ASN A 187 11.75 9.18 12.85
C ASN A 187 12.18 7.78 12.35
N GLU A 188 13.42 7.69 11.88
CA GLU A 188 14.05 6.44 11.42
C GLU A 188 14.70 5.64 12.57
N ASN A 189 14.19 5.77 13.79
CA ASN A 189 14.71 5.07 14.97
C ASN A 189 14.28 3.60 15.00
N TYR A 190 14.75 2.82 14.02
CA TYR A 190 14.45 1.40 13.91
C TYR A 190 15.39 0.55 14.76
N LYS A 191 14.81 -0.48 15.37
CA LYS A 191 15.51 -1.50 16.15
C LYS A 191 15.52 -2.82 15.37
N PRO A 192 16.68 -3.49 15.24
CA PRO A 192 16.76 -4.76 14.53
C PRO A 192 16.08 -5.90 15.30
N ILE A 193 15.60 -6.91 14.58
CA ILE A 193 15.20 -8.21 15.16
C ILE A 193 16.20 -9.26 14.68
N PHE A 194 16.74 -10.05 15.61
CA PHE A 194 17.76 -11.06 15.31
C PHE A 194 17.23 -12.49 15.39
N ASP A 195 16.11 -12.72 16.09
CA ASP A 195 15.48 -14.03 16.19
C ASP A 195 14.70 -14.36 14.90
N MET A 196 15.41 -14.94 13.94
CA MET A 196 14.84 -15.29 12.64
C MET A 196 13.92 -16.51 12.71
N ASP A 197 14.04 -17.37 13.73
CA ASP A 197 13.14 -18.52 13.91
C ASP A 197 11.77 -18.06 14.40
N ALA A 198 11.74 -17.12 15.36
CA ALA A 198 10.51 -16.45 15.78
C ALA A 198 9.86 -15.68 14.62
N LEU A 199 10.66 -14.94 13.83
CA LEU A 199 10.15 -14.26 12.63
C LEU A 199 9.56 -15.23 11.61
N ASN A 200 10.27 -16.31 11.28
CA ASN A 200 9.79 -17.29 10.30
C ASN A 200 8.49 -17.97 10.75
N THR A 201 8.35 -18.20 12.06
CA THR A 201 7.11 -18.73 12.64
C THR A 201 5.97 -17.72 12.52
N PHE A 202 6.22 -16.44 12.85
CA PHE A 202 5.28 -15.34 12.67
C PHE A 202 4.82 -15.21 11.21
N LEU A 203 5.74 -15.20 10.26
CA LEU A 203 5.43 -15.03 8.82
C LEU A 203 4.62 -16.21 8.26
N LYS A 204 4.89 -17.44 8.70
CA LYS A 204 4.08 -18.60 8.31
C LYS A 204 2.67 -18.55 8.88
N GLU A 205 2.53 -18.05 10.11
CA GLU A 205 1.23 -17.88 10.75
C GLU A 205 0.46 -16.70 10.16
N LEU A 206 1.16 -15.67 9.67
CA LEU A 206 0.57 -14.51 9.01
C LEU A 206 -0.37 -14.91 7.87
N ASN A 207 -0.01 -15.94 7.09
CA ASN A 207 -0.84 -16.49 6.01
C ASN A 207 -2.13 -17.18 6.51
N LYS A 208 -2.21 -17.57 7.78
CA LYS A 208 -3.39 -18.25 8.36
C LYS A 208 -4.27 -17.30 9.17
N THR A 209 -3.91 -16.03 9.25
CA THR A 209 -4.62 -15.05 10.06
C THR A 209 -6.05 -14.87 9.55
N LYS A 210 -6.96 -14.58 10.50
CA LYS A 210 -8.36 -14.37 10.19
C LYS A 210 -8.59 -12.90 9.82
N PRO A 211 -9.20 -12.60 8.67
CA PRO A 211 -9.51 -11.22 8.29
C PRO A 211 -10.75 -10.69 9.01
N TYR A 212 -10.75 -9.37 9.24
CA TYR A 212 -11.88 -8.60 9.76
C TYR A 212 -12.00 -7.28 9.00
N LEU A 213 -13.20 -6.94 8.52
CA LEU A 213 -13.45 -5.62 7.94
C LEU A 213 -13.23 -4.53 8.97
N ARG A 214 -12.70 -3.41 8.51
CA ARG A 214 -12.50 -2.23 9.36
C ARG A 214 -13.83 -1.53 9.58
N GLU A 215 -14.17 -1.34 10.84
CA GLU A 215 -15.32 -0.55 11.26
C GLU A 215 -14.84 0.67 12.02
N GLN A 216 -15.13 1.88 11.53
CA GLN A 216 -14.51 3.12 12.03
C GLN A 216 -14.53 3.30 13.55
N LYS A 217 -15.57 2.83 14.26
CA LYS A 217 -15.69 3.00 15.72
C LYS A 217 -15.07 1.86 16.53
N SER A 218 -14.99 0.68 15.95
CA SER A 218 -14.57 -0.58 16.58
C SER A 218 -13.17 -1.02 16.16
N ASP A 219 -12.56 -0.33 15.18
CA ASP A 219 -11.22 -0.64 14.70
C ASP A 219 -10.19 -0.52 15.84
N PRO A 220 -9.50 -1.63 16.21
CA PRO A 220 -8.56 -1.68 17.31
C PRO A 220 -7.46 -0.61 17.26
N ILE A 221 -7.05 -0.20 16.04
CA ILE A 221 -6.00 0.79 15.88
C ILE A 221 -6.33 2.13 16.54
N ASN A 222 -7.61 2.48 16.67
CA ASN A 222 -8.04 3.76 17.26
C ASN A 222 -7.65 3.89 18.74
N SER A 223 -7.63 2.79 19.49
CA SER A 223 -7.23 2.75 20.91
C SER A 223 -5.76 2.44 21.13
N SER A 224 -5.03 2.01 20.09
CA SER A 224 -3.67 1.47 20.22
C SER A 224 -2.57 2.41 19.72
N ARG A 225 -2.87 3.68 19.41
CA ARG A 225 -1.91 4.70 18.94
C ARG A 225 -0.98 5.20 20.06
N ASN A 226 -0.15 4.33 20.60
CA ASN A 226 0.85 4.63 21.63
C ASN A 226 2.04 3.66 21.58
N ASN A 227 3.10 3.95 22.35
CA ASN A 227 4.35 3.19 22.33
C ASN A 227 4.26 1.83 23.01
N GLU A 228 3.22 1.57 23.77
CA GLU A 228 3.00 0.31 24.46
C GLU A 228 2.28 -0.70 23.56
N GLU A 229 1.37 -0.20 22.71
CA GLU A 229 0.39 -1.02 21.99
C GLU A 229 0.66 -1.14 20.48
N TYR A 230 1.52 -0.31 19.89
CA TYR A 230 1.74 -0.26 18.45
C TYR A 230 3.21 -0.44 18.04
N ARG A 231 3.43 -1.21 16.97
CA ARG A 231 4.73 -1.38 16.30
C ARG A 231 4.56 -1.27 14.80
N GLU A 232 5.45 -0.52 14.13
CA GLU A 232 5.64 -0.68 12.69
C GLU A 232 6.80 -1.65 12.48
N LEU A 233 6.55 -2.74 11.74
CA LEU A 233 7.54 -3.71 11.31
C LEU A 233 7.94 -3.42 9.86
N ALA A 234 9.23 -3.26 9.61
CA ALA A 234 9.79 -3.10 8.27
C ALA A 234 10.57 -4.37 7.88
N LEU A 235 10.05 -5.09 6.90
CA LEU A 235 10.54 -6.36 6.37
C LEU A 235 11.26 -6.08 5.05
N LYS A 236 12.60 -6.10 5.06
CA LYS A 236 13.39 -5.95 3.83
C LYS A 236 13.59 -7.32 3.18
N LEU A 237 13.15 -7.46 1.95
CA LEU A 237 13.23 -8.69 1.17
C LEU A 237 14.55 -8.76 0.39
N HIS A 238 14.91 -9.96 -0.07
CA HIS A 238 16.10 -10.17 -0.92
C HIS A 238 15.99 -9.50 -2.29
N ASP A 239 14.79 -9.17 -2.74
CA ASP A 239 14.55 -8.44 -3.98
C ASP A 239 14.69 -6.91 -3.83
N GLY A 240 15.05 -6.43 -2.63
CA GLY A 240 15.26 -5.02 -2.34
C GLY A 240 14.02 -4.27 -1.86
N SER A 241 12.83 -4.86 -1.98
CA SER A 241 11.60 -4.25 -1.46
C SER A 241 11.56 -4.25 0.06
N THR A 242 10.90 -3.26 0.65
CA THR A 242 10.69 -3.16 2.10
C THR A 242 9.20 -3.05 2.38
N VAL A 243 8.60 -4.17 2.81
CA VAL A 243 7.19 -4.25 3.20
C VAL A 243 7.03 -3.73 4.63
N LYS A 244 5.99 -2.92 4.87
CA LYS A 244 5.69 -2.36 6.18
C LYS A 244 4.37 -2.90 6.71
N LEU A 245 4.40 -3.47 7.91
CA LEU A 245 3.23 -3.95 8.63
C LEU A 245 3.02 -3.13 9.88
N THR A 246 1.76 -2.88 10.25
CA THR A 246 1.41 -2.38 11.58
C THR A 246 0.98 -3.56 12.44
N LEU A 247 1.55 -3.65 13.64
CA LEU A 247 1.27 -4.70 14.61
C LEU A 247 0.71 -4.03 15.87
N LEU A 248 -0.42 -4.51 16.35
CA LEU A 248 -1.00 -4.12 17.63
C LEU A 248 -0.81 -5.24 18.64
N ARG A 249 -0.50 -4.88 19.88
CA ARG A 249 -0.15 -5.82 20.96
C ARG A 249 -1.16 -6.95 21.17
N ASP A 250 -2.44 -6.68 20.93
CA ASP A 250 -3.53 -7.65 21.08
C ASP A 250 -3.62 -8.66 19.92
N GLY A 251 -2.64 -8.70 19.01
CA GLY A 251 -2.56 -9.71 17.96
C GLY A 251 -3.11 -9.28 16.60
N TYR A 252 -3.36 -7.99 16.41
CA TYR A 252 -3.88 -7.46 15.15
C TYR A 252 -2.78 -6.95 14.22
N ILE A 253 -2.90 -7.25 12.93
CA ILE A 253 -1.96 -6.86 11.88
C ILE A 253 -2.67 -6.10 10.76
N TYR A 254 -2.06 -5.02 10.29
CA TYR A 254 -2.54 -4.20 9.17
C TYR A 254 -1.47 -4.08 8.10
N TYR A 255 -1.93 -3.95 6.85
CA TYR A 255 -1.08 -3.75 5.69
C TYR A 255 -1.69 -2.77 4.69
N GLY A 256 -0.85 -1.83 4.23
CA GLY A 256 -1.24 -0.82 3.25
C GLY A 256 -2.45 -0.01 3.73
N ILE A 257 -3.32 0.31 2.78
CA ILE A 257 -4.58 1.02 3.01
C ILE A 257 -5.80 0.09 2.99
N ALA A 258 -5.57 -1.22 3.07
CA ALA A 258 -6.65 -2.20 2.94
C ALA A 258 -7.72 -1.97 4.01
N ASP A 259 -8.99 -2.12 3.64
CA ASP A 259 -10.13 -1.93 4.57
C ASP A 259 -10.38 -3.17 5.44
N VAL A 260 -9.29 -3.85 5.80
CA VAL A 260 -9.26 -5.09 6.55
C VAL A 260 -8.07 -5.07 7.51
N TYR A 261 -8.22 -5.72 8.66
CA TYR A 261 -7.12 -6.10 9.54
C TYR A 261 -7.20 -7.58 9.87
N PHE A 262 -6.12 -8.12 10.40
CA PHE A 262 -5.95 -9.56 10.57
C PHE A 262 -5.67 -9.91 12.01
N GLU A 263 -6.37 -10.91 12.54
CA GLU A 263 -6.12 -11.45 13.89
C GLU A 263 -5.24 -12.69 13.79
N MET A 264 -4.15 -12.68 14.55
CA MET A 264 -3.22 -13.80 14.68
C MET A 264 -3.48 -14.59 15.97
N ASN A 265 -3.15 -15.87 15.94
CA ASN A 265 -3.11 -16.70 17.14
C ASN A 265 -2.27 -16.04 18.25
N GLU A 266 -2.88 -15.84 19.42
CA GLU A 266 -2.28 -15.14 20.57
C GLU A 266 -0.92 -15.72 20.98
N GLY A 267 -0.76 -17.05 20.96
CA GLY A 267 0.48 -17.72 21.36
C GLY A 267 1.63 -17.41 20.41
N VAL A 268 1.38 -17.49 19.10
CA VAL A 268 2.37 -17.15 18.08
C VAL A 268 2.69 -15.66 18.11
N PHE A 269 1.66 -14.81 18.20
CA PHE A 269 1.84 -13.37 18.21
C PHE A 269 2.63 -12.91 19.44
N SER A 270 2.28 -13.39 20.64
CA SER A 270 2.97 -13.04 21.89
C SER A 270 4.45 -13.41 21.87
N MET A 271 4.78 -14.57 21.28
CA MET A 271 6.17 -15.00 21.11
C MET A 271 6.95 -14.00 20.26
N PHE A 272 6.38 -13.54 19.15
CA PHE A 272 7.02 -12.55 18.28
C PHE A 272 7.05 -11.15 18.90
N TRP A 273 5.96 -10.71 19.52
CA TRP A 273 5.84 -9.40 20.17
C TRP A 273 6.90 -9.17 21.26
N ASN A 274 7.34 -10.24 21.94
CA ASN A 274 8.41 -10.15 22.92
C ASN A 274 9.76 -9.73 22.33
N GLN A 275 9.96 -9.88 21.01
CA GLN A 275 11.13 -9.37 20.28
C GLN A 275 11.04 -7.86 20.00
N LEU A 276 9.88 -7.24 20.25
CA LEU A 276 9.56 -5.85 19.91
C LEU A 276 9.54 -4.92 21.14
N LYS A 277 10.34 -5.23 22.17
CA LYS A 277 10.41 -4.45 23.42
C LYS A 277 11.62 -3.52 23.42
#